data_AF-A0A975PRG3-F1
#
_entry.id   AF-A0A975PRG3-F1
#
_cell.length_a   1.000
_cell.length_b   1.000
_cell.length_c   1.000
_cell.angle_alpha   90.00
_cell.angle_beta   90.00
_cell.angle_gamma   90.00
#
_symmetry.space_group_name_H-M   'P 1'
#
loop_
_entity.id
_entity.type
_entity.pdbx_description
1 polymer ?
#
loop_
_entity_poly.entity_id
_entity_poly.type
_entity_poly.pdbx_seq_one_letter_code
_entity_poly.pdbx_strand_id
1 'polypeptide(L)' 'MPVFPNRIREHRLAKKLSQAELGQMVGVSDVAIGYWEVEKRDPRLSNLRALARALKVTTADLLSAPDNP' A
#
# COMPACT_ATOMS: atom_id res chain seq x y z
N MET A 1 -2.27 1.65 -20.26
CA MET A 1 -2.16 2.81 -19.35
C MET A 1 -0.98 2.58 -18.43
N PRO A 2 -0.02 3.51 -18.30
CA PRO A 2 1.01 3.38 -17.29
C PRO A 2 0.31 3.52 -15.94
N VAL A 3 0.33 2.46 -15.14
CA VAL A 3 -0.14 2.52 -13.75
C VAL A 3 0.95 3.30 -13.02
N PHE A 4 0.69 4.57 -12.70
CA PHE A 4 1.59 5.33 -11.82
C PHE A 4 1.80 4.51 -10.55
N PRO A 5 3.06 4.35 -10.10
CA PRO A 5 3.33 3.40 -9.05
C PRO A 5 2.81 3.94 -7.72
N ASN A 6 1.76 3.29 -7.21
CA ASN A 6 1.25 3.54 -5.88
C ASN A 6 2.29 3.09 -4.84
N ARG A 7 2.62 3.94 -3.86
CA ARG A 7 3.63 3.66 -2.82
C ARG A 7 3.40 2.36 -2.07
N ILE A 8 2.13 2.00 -1.81
CA ILE A 8 1.79 0.72 -1.16
C ILE A 8 2.29 -0.44 -2.02
N ARG A 9 2.03 -0.38 -3.34
CA ARG A 9 2.46 -1.41 -4.29
C ARG A 9 3.98 -1.49 -4.38
N GLU A 10 4.66 -0.34 -4.47
CA GLU A 10 6.13 -0.29 -4.52
C GLU A 10 6.75 -0.96 -3.30
N HIS A 11 6.36 -0.55 -2.09
CA HIS A 11 6.90 -1.11 -0.86
C HIS A 11 6.53 -2.57 -0.67
N ARG A 12 5.32 -2.99 -1.11
CA ARG A 12 4.92 -4.40 -1.08
C ARG A 12 5.83 -5.24 -1.98
N LEU A 13 6.05 -4.81 -3.22
CA LEU A 13 6.90 -5.52 -4.18
C LEU A 13 8.37 -5.53 -3.75
N ALA A 14 8.88 -4.43 -3.18
CA ALA A 14 10.23 -4.36 -2.61
C ALA A 14 10.45 -5.40 -1.49
N LYS A 15 9.37 -5.77 -0.80
CA LYS A 15 9.37 -6.82 0.24
C LYS A 15 9.00 -8.20 -0.28
N LYS A 16 8.78 -8.35 -1.59
CA LYS A 16 8.37 -9.60 -2.25
C LYS A 16 7.07 -10.20 -1.68
N LEU A 17 6.16 -9.34 -1.21
CA LEU A 17 4.86 -9.74 -0.68
C LEU A 17 3.82 -9.76 -1.80
N SER A 18 2.92 -10.74 -1.78
CA SER A 18 1.65 -10.73 -2.52
C SER A 18 0.61 -9.81 -1.83
N GLN A 19 -0.45 -9.44 -2.54
CA GLN A 19 -1.55 -8.67 -1.95
C GLN A 19 -2.23 -9.42 -0.81
N ALA A 20 -2.34 -10.76 -0.92
CA ALA A 20 -2.87 -11.61 0.13
C ALA A 20 -2.01 -11.62 1.39
N GLU A 21 -0.68 -11.73 1.25
CA GLU A 21 0.24 -11.67 2.39
C GLU A 21 0.19 -10.31 3.09
N LEU A 22 0.21 -9.21 2.32
CA LEU A 22 0.06 -7.87 2.92
C LEU A 22 -1.31 -7.71 3.60
N GLY A 23 -2.37 -8.22 2.98
CA GLY A 23 -3.71 -8.23 3.55
C GLY A 23 -3.76 -8.93 4.91
N GLN A 24 -3.18 -10.13 5.01
CA GLN A 24 -3.07 -10.86 6.27
C GLN A 24 -2.28 -10.09 7.34
N MET A 25 -1.16 -9.46 6.97
CA MET A 25 -0.35 -8.64 7.90
C MET A 25 -1.11 -7.41 8.42
N VAL A 26 -1.97 -6.82 7.59
CA VAL A 26 -2.75 -5.61 7.91
C VAL A 26 -4.09 -5.95 8.58
N GLY A 27 -4.58 -7.19 8.43
CA GLY A 27 -5.88 -7.64 8.92
C GLY A 27 -7.04 -7.32 7.97
N VAL A 28 -6.80 -7.34 6.64
CA VAL A 28 -7.79 -7.05 5.60
C VAL A 28 -7.71 -8.05 4.45
N SER A 29 -8.68 -8.01 3.53
CA SER A 29 -8.63 -8.84 2.32
C SER A 29 -7.57 -8.36 1.33
N ASP A 30 -7.09 -9.29 0.51
CA ASP A 30 -6.27 -9.02 -0.69
C ASP A 30 -6.96 -8.03 -1.64
N VAL A 31 -8.28 -8.14 -1.80
CA VAL A 31 -9.10 -7.20 -2.59
C VAL A 31 -8.98 -5.77 -2.06
N ALA A 32 -8.97 -5.58 -0.74
CA ALA A 32 -8.81 -4.25 -0.13
C ALA A 32 -7.45 -3.66 -0.46
N ILE A 33 -6.37 -4.45 -0.37
CA ILE A 33 -5.03 -4.05 -0.82
C ILE A 33 -5.05 -3.66 -2.29
N GLY A 34 -5.66 -4.49 -3.15
CA GLY A 34 -5.80 -4.22 -4.58
C GLY A 34 -6.48 -2.88 -4.85
N TYR A 35 -7.57 -2.55 -4.16
CA TYR A 35 -8.25 -1.26 -4.31
C TYR A 35 -7.39 -0.06 -3.91
N TRP A 36 -6.56 -0.20 -2.86
CA TRP A 36 -5.65 0.86 -2.42
C TRP A 36 -4.50 1.06 -3.41
N GLU A 37 -3.99 -0.02 -4.01
CA GLU A 37 -2.90 0.05 -4.99
C GLU A 37 -3.29 0.66 -6.34
N VAL A 38 -4.58 0.66 -6.67
CA VAL A 38 -5.08 1.28 -7.91
C VAL A 38 -5.84 2.59 -7.63
N GLU A 39 -5.68 3.15 -6.42
CA GLU A 39 -6.29 4.43 -6.00
C GLU A 39 -7.82 4.50 -6.15
N LYS A 40 -8.49 3.34 -6.16
CA LYS A 40 -9.95 3.30 -6.24
C LYS A 40 -10.62 3.76 -4.94
N ARG A 41 -9.88 3.74 -3.82
CA ARG A 41 -10.35 4.14 -2.50
C ARG A 41 -9.17 4.41 -1.57
N ASP A 42 -9.26 5.46 -0.76
CA ASP A 42 -8.24 5.71 0.26
C ASP A 42 -8.40 4.79 1.47
N PRO A 43 -7.29 4.23 2.02
CA PRO A 43 -7.33 3.55 3.30
C PRO A 43 -7.64 4.55 4.41
N ARG A 44 -8.51 4.15 5.35
CA ARG A 44 -8.72 4.91 6.58
C ARG A 44 -7.41 4.99 7.38
N LEU A 45 -7.29 6.00 8.25
CA LEU A 45 -6.09 6.22 9.06
C LEU A 45 -5.64 4.99 9.87
N SER A 46 -6.57 4.17 10.36
CA SER A 46 -6.25 2.89 11.02
C SER A 46 -5.51 1.92 10.10
N ASN A 47 -5.98 1.78 8.86
CA ASN A 47 -5.41 0.89 7.86
C ASN A 47 -4.11 1.45 7.32
N LEU A 48 -4.01 2.77 7.14
CA LEU A 48 -2.77 3.43 6.74
C LEU A 48 -1.65 3.19 7.77
N ARG A 49 -1.95 3.30 9.06
CA ARG A 49 -0.98 2.97 10.13
C ARG A 49 -0.61 1.49 10.13
N ALA A 50 -1.56 0.59 9.86
CA ALA A 50 -1.29 -0.84 9.78
C ALA A 50 -0.42 -1.19 8.57
N LEU A 51 -0.69 -0.60 7.40
CA LEU A 51 0.14 -0.69 6.20
C LEU A 51 1.56 -0.20 6.49
N ALA A 52 1.71 0.98 7.09
CA ALA A 52 3.00 1.55 7.44
C ALA A 52 3.82 0.59 8.34
N ARG A 53 3.18 -0.01 9.35
CA ARG A 53 3.83 -1.03 10.20
C ARG A 53 4.21 -2.29 9.41
N ALA A 54 3.29 -2.86 8.63
CA ALA A 54 3.55 -4.08 7.84
C ALA A 54 4.69 -3.87 6.83
N LEU A 55 4.69 -2.69 6.19
CA LEU A 55 5.68 -2.29 5.21
C LEU A 55 6.92 -1.65 5.83
N LYS A 56 7.02 -1.52 7.16
CA LYS A 56 8.13 -0.89 7.90
C LYS A 56 8.54 0.47 7.30
N VAL A 57 7.54 1.30 6.99
CA VAL A 57 7.69 2.67 6.50
C VAL A 57 6.85 3.61 7.36
N THR A 58 6.95 4.91 7.14
CA THR A 58 6.06 5.88 7.77
C THR A 58 4.75 6.01 7.01
N THR A 59 3.72 6.56 7.64
CA THR A 59 2.48 6.90 6.93
C THR A 59 2.69 7.99 5.90
N ALA A 60 3.71 8.85 6.08
CA ALA A 60 4.08 9.88 5.10
C ALA A 60 4.67 9.26 3.82
N ASP A 61 5.49 8.20 3.95
CA ASP A 61 6.03 7.48 2.79
C ASP A 61 4.95 6.82 1.92
N LEU A 62 3.80 6.49 2.52
CA LEU A 62 2.64 5.93 1.80
C LEU A 62 1.75 7.00 1.18
N LEU A 63 1.81 8.24 1.67
CA LEU A 63 1.00 9.38 1.21
C LEU A 63 1.77 10.32 0.28
N SER A 64 3.09 10.23 0.25
CA SER A 64 3.92 11.04 -0.63
C SER A 64 3.55 10.70 -2.07
N ALA A 65 3.18 11.74 -2.82
CA ALA A 65 3.06 11.62 -4.26
C ALA A 65 4.37 11.01 -4.81
N PRO A 66 4.31 10.29 -5.94
CA PRO A 66 5.54 10.01 -6.65
C PRO A 66 6.17 11.38 -7.00
N ASP A 67 7.19 11.79 -6.25
CA ASP A 67 8.24 12.68 -6.73
C ASP A 67 8.93 11.90 -7.86
N ASN A 68 8.26 11.87 -9.00
CA ASN A 68 8.80 11.42 -10.25
C ASN A 68 9.19 12.70 -10.98
N PRO A 69 10.50 12.97 -11.17
CA PRO A 69 10.93 14.09 -12.01
C PRO A 69 10.41 13.95 -13.45
#